data_AF-W7BWQ6-F1
#
_entry.id   AF-W7BWQ6-F1
#
_cell.length_a   1.000
_cell.length_b   1.000
_cell.length_c   1.000
_cell.angle_alpha   90.00
_cell.angle_beta   90.00
_cell.angle_gamma   90.00
#
_symmetry.space_group_name_H-M   'P 1'
#
loop_
_entity.id
_entity.type
_entity.pdbx_description
1 polymer ?
#
loop_
_entity_poly.entity_id
_entity_poly.type
_entity_poly.pdbx_seq_one_letter_code
_entity_poly.pdbx_strand_id
1 'polypeptide(L)'
;MFKKDVSPKPVTKNMFPKPPGYGCDHHLSPEQTIRVYERLMRKYEKNEEEVKMDNQDFIDKCKDLVVGYANERLDKTDGEKISEDDVFVVWSCKTLQNSKALLSTTLSDGMYYELTLNGDKGEIYLDAYKKWENIKYDV
;
A
#
# COMPACT_ATOMS: atom_id res chain seq x y z
N MET A 1 20.58 -18.09 -19.82
CA MET A 1 20.29 -19.47 -19.41
C MET A 1 20.64 -19.63 -17.94
N PHE A 2 19.68 -19.44 -17.05
CA PHE A 2 19.67 -19.95 -15.68
C PHE A 2 18.20 -20.09 -15.28
N LYS A 3 17.66 -21.30 -15.47
CA LYS A 3 16.36 -21.67 -14.90
C LYS A 3 16.57 -21.77 -13.40
N LYS A 4 15.93 -20.90 -12.62
CA LYS A 4 15.69 -21.21 -11.21
C LYS A 4 14.35 -21.93 -11.17
N ASP A 5 14.41 -23.23 -10.97
CA ASP A 5 13.26 -24.06 -10.67
C ASP A 5 12.63 -23.55 -9.37
N VAL A 6 11.56 -22.76 -9.51
CA VAL A 6 10.67 -22.46 -8.39
C VAL A 6 9.69 -23.62 -8.32
N SER A 7 10.04 -24.64 -7.56
CA SER A 7 9.09 -25.68 -7.16
C SER A 7 7.88 -24.99 -6.51
N PRO A 8 6.64 -25.29 -6.89
CA PRO A 8 5.49 -24.76 -6.17
C PRO A 8 5.58 -25.24 -4.72
N LYS A 9 5.67 -24.30 -3.77
CA LYS A 9 5.51 -24.63 -2.36
C LYS A 9 4.13 -25.27 -2.21
N PRO A 10 4.02 -26.40 -1.50
CA PRO A 10 2.73 -27.08 -1.37
C PRO A 10 1.75 -26.12 -0.71
N VAL A 11 0.64 -25.85 -1.41
CA VAL A 11 -0.53 -25.24 -0.79
C VAL A 11 -0.96 -26.21 0.30
N THR A 12 -0.69 -25.84 1.55
CA THR A 12 -1.08 -26.64 2.70
C THR A 12 -2.60 -26.69 2.74
N LYS A 13 -3.17 -27.77 2.20
CA LYS A 13 -4.52 -28.21 2.53
C LYS A 13 -4.62 -28.31 4.05
N ASN A 14 -5.68 -27.72 4.61
CA ASN A 14 -6.03 -27.59 6.03
C ASN A 14 -5.52 -26.31 6.71
N MET A 15 -6.21 -25.18 6.45
CA MET A 15 -6.32 -24.09 7.42
C MET A 15 -7.78 -23.92 7.85
N PHE A 16 -8.41 -24.99 8.32
CA PHE A 16 -9.33 -24.81 9.43
C PHE A 16 -8.44 -24.60 10.66
N PRO A 17 -8.53 -23.45 11.36
CA PRO A 17 -7.79 -23.28 12.60
C PRO A 17 -8.22 -24.42 13.54
N LYS A 18 -7.25 -25.25 13.96
CA LYS A 18 -7.54 -26.19 15.05
C LYS A 18 -7.95 -25.33 16.25
N PRO A 19 -9.06 -25.66 16.93
CA PRO A 19 -9.46 -24.91 18.10
C PRO A 19 -8.29 -24.82 19.09
N PRO A 20 -8.14 -23.69 19.80
CA PRO A 20 -7.09 -23.55 20.79
C PRO A 20 -7.18 -24.75 21.75
N GLY A 21 -6.03 -25.39 21.98
CA GLY A 21 -5.96 -26.55 22.86
C GLY A 21 -6.54 -26.18 24.21
N TYR A 22 -7.72 -26.72 24.50
CA TYR A 22 -8.32 -26.60 25.82
C TYR A 22 -7.44 -27.39 26.78
N GLY A 23 -6.69 -26.67 27.61
CA GLY A 23 -6.26 -27.23 28.88
C GLY A 23 -7.49 -27.75 29.62
N CYS A 24 -7.37 -28.95 30.18
CA CYS A 24 -8.41 -29.58 30.96
C CYS A 24 -8.92 -28.64 32.07
N ASP A 25 -10.17 -28.85 32.46
CA ASP A 25 -10.87 -28.20 33.57
C ASP A 25 -11.56 -26.87 33.23
N HIS A 26 -12.60 -26.95 32.39
CA HIS A 26 -13.95 -26.39 32.62
C HIS A 26 -14.78 -26.62 31.34
N HIS A 27 -15.79 -27.49 31.42
CA HIS A 27 -16.71 -27.76 30.32
C HIS A 27 -17.54 -26.50 30.06
N LEU A 28 -17.14 -25.69 29.08
CA LEU A 28 -17.94 -24.57 28.60
C LEU A 28 -19.27 -25.10 28.10
N SER A 29 -20.37 -24.45 28.47
CA SER A 29 -21.67 -24.80 27.90
C SER A 29 -21.64 -24.58 26.37
N PRO A 30 -22.50 -25.27 25.60
CA PRO A 30 -22.59 -25.07 24.16
C PRO A 30 -22.73 -23.59 23.77
N GLU A 31 -23.47 -22.80 24.55
CA GLU A 31 -23.65 -21.37 24.35
C GLU A 31 -22.38 -20.55 24.57
N GLN A 32 -21.59 -20.91 25.60
CA GLN A 32 -20.32 -20.23 25.87
C GLN A 32 -19.28 -20.53 24.79
N THR A 33 -19.28 -21.75 24.27
CA THR A 33 -18.44 -22.16 23.14
C THR A 33 -18.80 -21.36 21.89
N ILE A 34 -20.10 -21.27 21.56
CA ILE A 34 -20.59 -20.47 20.42
C ILE A 34 -20.15 -19.01 20.53
N ARG A 35 -20.29 -18.38 21.71
CA ARG A 35 -19.87 -16.98 21.93
C ARG A 35 -18.37 -16.77 21.71
N VAL A 36 -17.54 -17.74 22.10
CA VAL A 36 -16.08 -17.67 21.88
C VAL A 36 -15.76 -17.78 20.40
N TYR A 37 -16.39 -18.71 19.68
CA TYR A 37 -16.23 -18.83 18.23
C TYR A 37 -16.71 -17.56 17.51
N GLU A 38 -17.90 -17.03 17.81
CA GLU A 38 -18.40 -15.80 17.21
C GLU A 38 -17.45 -14.62 17.44
N ARG A 39 -16.91 -14.46 18.66
CA ARG A 39 -15.93 -13.41 18.97
C ARG A 39 -14.62 -13.61 18.19
N LEU A 40 -14.15 -14.84 18.06
CA LEU A 40 -12.95 -15.14 17.27
C LEU A 40 -13.19 -14.87 15.79
N MET A 41 -14.30 -15.34 15.22
CA MET A 41 -14.64 -15.14 13.82
C MET A 41 -14.78 -13.65 13.49
N ARG A 42 -15.45 -12.85 14.34
CA ARG A 42 -15.49 -11.38 14.17
C ARG A 42 -14.11 -10.74 14.22
N LYS A 43 -13.20 -11.25 15.04
CA LYS A 43 -11.80 -10.76 15.09
C LYS A 43 -11.05 -11.14 13.82
N TYR A 44 -11.28 -12.32 13.26
CA TYR A 44 -10.69 -12.75 12.00
C TYR A 44 -11.25 -11.95 10.82
N GLU A 45 -12.57 -11.76 10.71
CA GLU A 45 -13.20 -10.93 9.68
C GLU A 45 -12.67 -9.49 9.71
N LYS A 46 -12.55 -8.90 10.91
CA LYS A 46 -12.00 -7.55 11.10
C LYS A 46 -10.50 -7.46 10.77
N ASN A 47 -9.76 -8.56 10.86
CA ASN A 47 -8.36 -8.63 10.45
C ASN A 47 -8.22 -8.96 8.95
N GLU A 48 -9.21 -9.59 8.32
CA GLU A 48 -9.30 -9.76 6.86
C GLU A 48 -9.77 -8.49 6.15
N GLU A 49 -10.47 -7.60 6.86
CA GLU A 49 -10.59 -6.17 6.53
C GLU A 49 -9.27 -5.41 6.76
N GLU A 50 -8.11 -6.08 6.66
CA GLU A 50 -6.85 -5.41 6.35
C GLU A 50 -7.02 -4.74 4.98
N VAL A 51 -7.16 -3.43 5.03
CA VAL A 51 -7.56 -2.53 3.95
C VAL A 51 -6.84 -2.90 2.66
N LYS A 52 -7.58 -3.54 1.75
CA LYS A 52 -7.12 -3.75 0.38
C LYS A 52 -7.12 -2.38 -0.31
N MET A 53 -5.98 -1.69 -0.22
CA MET A 53 -5.78 -0.39 -0.86
C MET A 53 -6.08 -0.51 -2.35
N ASP A 54 -7.13 0.17 -2.79
CA ASP A 54 -7.49 0.19 -4.19
C ASP A 54 -6.60 1.17 -4.97
N ASN A 55 -6.87 1.35 -6.26
CA ASN A 55 -6.03 2.23 -7.08
C ASN A 55 -6.25 3.70 -6.72
N GLN A 56 -7.48 4.10 -6.42
CA GLN A 56 -7.81 5.49 -6.15
C GLN A 56 -7.26 5.89 -4.78
N ASP A 57 -7.43 5.02 -3.77
CA ASP A 57 -6.84 5.18 -2.44
C ASP A 57 -5.32 5.38 -2.50
N PHE A 58 -4.64 4.58 -3.33
CA PHE A 58 -3.19 4.71 -3.54
C PHE A 58 -2.83 6.05 -4.18
N ILE A 59 -3.56 6.48 -5.21
CA ILE A 59 -3.28 7.76 -5.89
C ILE A 59 -3.53 8.95 -4.97
N ASP A 60 -4.63 8.95 -4.24
CA ASP A 60 -4.96 10.00 -3.28
C ASP A 60 -3.89 10.07 -2.18
N LYS A 61 -3.46 8.90 -1.68
CA LYS A 61 -2.35 8.86 -0.72
C LYS A 61 -1.04 9.38 -1.29
N CYS A 62 -0.76 9.11 -2.57
CA CYS A 62 0.44 9.64 -3.23
C CYS A 62 0.40 11.17 -3.35
N LYS A 63 -0.76 11.74 -3.69
CA LYS A 63 -0.93 13.19 -3.78
C LYS A 63 -0.68 13.86 -2.44
N ASP A 64 -1.30 13.36 -1.36
CA ASP A 64 -1.10 13.82 0.01
C ASP A 64 0.40 13.81 0.41
N LEU A 65 1.09 12.70 0.16
CA LEU A 65 2.52 12.57 0.44
C LEU A 65 3.39 13.55 -0.36
N VAL A 66 3.08 13.79 -1.64
CA VAL A 66 3.79 14.77 -2.49
C VAL A 66 3.56 16.19 -2.00
N VAL A 67 2.33 16.55 -1.65
CA VAL A 67 1.99 17.87 -1.07
C VAL A 67 2.80 18.11 0.19
N GLY A 68 2.82 17.13 1.12
CA GLY A 68 3.62 17.22 2.34
C GLY A 68 5.11 17.40 2.04
N TYR A 69 5.67 16.54 1.18
CA TYR A 69 7.08 16.57 0.82
C TYR A 69 7.51 17.90 0.19
N ALA A 70 6.71 18.43 -0.74
CA ALA A 70 6.97 19.68 -1.45
C ALA A 70 6.84 20.88 -0.51
N ASN A 71 5.74 20.99 0.24
CA ASN A 71 5.52 22.11 1.15
C ASN A 71 6.54 22.20 2.30
N GLU A 72 7.14 21.08 2.72
CA GLU A 72 8.26 21.08 3.66
C GLU A 72 9.56 21.68 3.10
N ARG A 73 9.72 21.65 1.78
CA ARG A 73 10.95 22.02 1.05
C ARG A 73 10.84 23.31 0.26
N LEU A 74 9.62 23.82 0.07
CA LEU A 74 9.38 25.15 -0.49
C LEU A 74 9.99 26.20 0.45
N ASP A 75 10.73 27.15 -0.13
CA ASP A 75 11.32 28.23 0.62
C ASP A 75 10.21 29.10 1.21
N LYS A 76 10.30 29.34 2.53
CA LYS A 76 9.25 30.05 3.30
C LYS A 76 9.00 31.48 2.83
N THR A 77 9.90 32.04 2.03
CA THR A 77 9.81 33.37 1.44
C THR A 77 8.89 33.44 0.22
N ASP A 78 8.62 32.30 -0.42
CA ASP A 78 7.85 32.27 -1.67
C ASP A 78 6.34 32.30 -1.42
N GLY A 79 5.89 32.03 -0.18
CA GLY A 79 4.48 32.16 0.23
C GLY A 79 3.51 31.17 -0.42
N GLU A 80 3.92 30.50 -1.49
CA GLU A 80 3.15 29.50 -2.20
C GLU A 80 3.24 28.17 -1.46
N LYS A 81 2.08 27.67 -1.05
CA LYS A 81 1.88 26.28 -0.66
C LYS A 81 1.07 25.62 -1.75
N ILE A 82 1.45 24.41 -2.11
CA ILE A 82 0.67 23.60 -3.03
C ILE A 82 -0.37 22.77 -2.29
N SER A 83 -1.41 22.39 -3.01
CA SER A 83 -2.49 21.51 -2.57
C SER A 83 -2.55 20.25 -3.45
N GLU A 84 -3.46 19.32 -3.17
CA GLU A 84 -3.62 18.12 -4.00
C GLU A 84 -4.07 18.41 -5.43
N ASP A 85 -4.73 19.56 -5.64
CA ASP A 85 -5.15 20.05 -6.97
C ASP A 85 -3.94 20.45 -7.83
N ASP A 86 -2.83 20.77 -7.19
CA ASP A 86 -1.56 21.12 -7.83
C ASP A 86 -0.70 19.89 -8.13
N VAL A 87 -1.13 18.69 -7.73
CA VAL A 87 -0.42 17.43 -7.96
C VAL A 87 -1.16 16.59 -8.99
N PHE A 88 -0.45 16.18 -10.05
CA PHE A 88 -0.99 15.33 -11.10
C PHE A 88 -0.17 14.06 -11.30
N VAL A 89 -0.88 13.00 -11.70
CA VAL A 89 -0.28 11.69 -12.00
C VAL A 89 0.24 11.71 -13.43
N VAL A 90 1.54 11.47 -13.59
CA VAL A 90 2.22 11.34 -14.88
C VAL A 90 2.05 9.92 -15.42
N TRP A 91 2.21 8.94 -14.53
CA TRP A 91 2.05 7.53 -14.85
C TRP A 91 1.72 6.73 -13.60
N SER A 92 0.98 5.64 -13.75
CA SER A 92 0.76 4.69 -12.66
C SER A 92 0.60 3.27 -13.16
N CYS A 93 0.90 2.31 -12.29
CA CYS A 93 0.62 0.90 -12.50
C CYS A 93 0.29 0.19 -11.19
N LYS A 94 -0.42 -0.94 -11.31
CA LYS A 94 -0.66 -1.88 -10.22
C LYS A 94 -0.32 -3.29 -10.68
N THR A 95 0.37 -4.02 -9.82
CA THR A 95 0.67 -5.44 -10.00
C THR A 95 0.39 -6.17 -8.69
N LEU A 96 -0.70 -6.94 -8.67
CA LEU A 96 -1.19 -7.64 -7.46
C LEU A 96 -1.40 -6.64 -6.32
N GLN A 97 -0.70 -6.83 -5.20
CA GLN A 97 -0.78 -5.97 -4.01
C GLN A 97 0.11 -4.72 -4.11
N ASN A 98 0.98 -4.63 -5.12
CA ASN A 98 1.94 -3.53 -5.25
C ASN A 98 1.45 -2.48 -6.25
N SER A 99 1.73 -1.22 -5.95
CA SER A 99 1.40 -0.10 -6.84
C SER A 99 2.60 0.83 -6.99
N LYS A 100 2.73 1.46 -8.15
CA LYS A 100 3.74 2.49 -8.40
C LYS A 100 3.10 3.66 -9.13
N ALA A 101 3.46 4.87 -8.74
CA ALA A 101 3.03 6.09 -9.41
C ALA A 101 4.21 7.04 -9.59
N LEU A 102 4.24 7.70 -10.74
CA LEU A 102 5.07 8.87 -11.00
C LEU A 102 4.14 10.08 -11.03
N LEU A 103 4.44 11.07 -10.20
CA LEU A 103 3.67 12.30 -10.06
C LEU A 103 4.56 13.51 -10.30
N SER A 104 3.94 14.65 -10.58
CA SER A 104 4.59 15.95 -10.65
C SER A 104 3.64 17.01 -10.13
N THR A 105 4.15 18.23 -9.97
CA THR A 105 3.40 19.37 -9.46
C THR A 105 3.27 20.44 -10.54
N THR A 106 2.37 21.41 -10.33
CA THR A 106 2.27 22.61 -11.17
C THR A 106 3.45 23.58 -10.99
N LEU A 107 4.32 23.34 -10.00
CA LEU A 107 5.53 24.13 -9.78
C LEU A 107 6.48 24.01 -10.97
N SER A 108 7.08 25.14 -11.35
CA SER A 108 8.05 25.20 -12.45
C SER A 108 9.47 24.83 -12.00
N ASP A 109 9.61 23.85 -11.11
CA ASP A 109 10.88 23.41 -10.53
C ASP A 109 11.50 22.15 -11.22
N GLY A 110 10.70 21.51 -12.08
CA GLY A 110 11.06 20.32 -12.84
C GLY A 110 11.04 19.03 -12.01
N MET A 111 10.34 19.00 -10.88
CA MET A 111 10.34 17.85 -9.98
C MET A 111 9.38 16.73 -10.42
N TYR A 112 9.86 15.49 -10.31
CA TYR A 112 9.07 14.27 -10.36
C TYR A 112 9.18 13.52 -9.04
N TYR A 113 8.07 12.91 -8.63
CA TYR A 113 7.97 12.12 -7.41
C TYR A 113 7.53 10.71 -7.78
N GLU A 114 8.35 9.73 -7.45
CA GLU A 114 8.03 8.33 -7.63
C GLU A 114 7.61 7.75 -6.29
N LEU A 115 6.39 7.22 -6.23
CA LEU A 115 5.89 6.52 -5.05
C LEU A 115 5.68 5.05 -5.35
N THR A 116 6.17 4.21 -4.43
CA THR A 116 6.10 2.75 -4.55
C THR A 116 5.46 2.15 -3.31
N LEU A 117 4.27 1.58 -3.46
CA LEU A 117 3.60 0.79 -2.44
C LEU A 117 4.08 -0.66 -2.51
N ASN A 118 4.66 -1.13 -1.41
CA ASN A 118 4.86 -2.55 -1.14
C ASN A 118 3.66 -3.08 -0.35
N GLY A 119 2.71 -3.70 -1.04
CA GLY A 119 1.46 -4.18 -0.43
C GLY A 119 1.63 -5.37 0.50
N ASP A 120 2.71 -6.15 0.35
CA ASP A 120 3.00 -7.27 1.26
C ASP A 120 3.41 -6.79 2.66
N LYS A 121 3.96 -5.57 2.75
CA LYS A 121 4.42 -4.95 4.00
C LYS A 121 3.61 -3.72 4.43
N GLY A 122 2.74 -3.20 3.56
CA GLY A 122 1.95 -1.99 3.84
C GLY A 122 2.78 -0.71 3.94
N GLU A 123 3.87 -0.60 3.19
CA GLU A 123 4.80 0.54 3.25
C GLU A 123 4.88 1.27 1.90
N ILE A 124 5.02 2.61 1.93
CA ILE A 124 5.20 3.44 0.75
C ILE A 124 6.58 4.10 0.81
N TYR A 125 7.31 3.99 -0.30
CA TYR A 125 8.57 4.68 -0.53
C TYR A 125 8.33 5.89 -1.44
N LEU A 126 9.03 7.00 -1.19
CA LEU A 126 8.99 8.21 -2.01
C LEU A 126 10.42 8.55 -2.45
N ASP A 127 10.64 8.54 -3.76
CA ASP A 127 11.84 9.04 -4.40
C ASP A 127 11.53 10.36 -5.13
N ALA A 128 12.42 11.35 -5.03
CA ALA A 128 12.25 12.64 -5.67
C ALA A 128 13.39 12.89 -6.68
N TYR A 129 13.02 13.24 -7.90
CA TYR A 129 13.94 13.45 -9.02
C TYR A 129 13.72 14.82 -9.63
N LYS A 130 14.79 15.41 -10.18
CA LYS A 130 14.69 16.60 -11.02
C LYS A 130 14.86 16.22 -12.49
N LYS A 131 13.89 16.57 -13.31
CA LYS A 131 13.95 16.39 -14.76
C LYS A 131 14.99 17.34 -15.34
N TRP A 132 15.93 16.80 -16.11
CA TRP A 132 16.99 17.58 -16.76
C TRP A 132 16.62 18.02 -18.17
N GLU A 133 16.11 17.10 -18.98
CA GLU A 133 15.75 17.38 -20.37
C GLU A 133 14.63 16.44 -20.86
N ASN A 134 14.07 16.75 -22.03
CA ASN A 134 13.12 15.90 -22.74
C ASN A 134 13.56 15.80 -24.20
N ILE A 135 14.09 14.64 -24.59
CA ILE A 135 14.57 14.40 -25.95
C ILE A 135 13.62 13.43 -26.65
N LYS A 136 13.13 13.82 -27.82
CA LYS A 136 12.33 12.98 -28.71
C LYS A 136 13.26 12.19 -29.63
N TYR A 137 13.06 10.87 -29.70
CA TYR A 137 13.66 9.98 -30.70
C TYR A 137 12.56 9.36 -31.56
N ASP A 138 12.81 9.22 -32.87
CA ASP A 138 11.92 8.48 -33.77
C ASP A 138 12.28 6.98 -33.70
N VAL A 139 11.26 6.09 -33.72
CA VAL A 139 11.39 4.62 -33.60
C VAL A 139 10.80 3.94 -34.82
#